data_AF-A0A5F0LMD9-F1
#
_entry.id   AF-A0A5F0LMD9-F1
#
_cell.length_a   1.000
_cell.length_b   1.000
_cell.length_c   1.000
_cell.angle_alpha   90.00
_cell.angle_beta   90.00
_cell.angle_gamma   90.00
#
_symmetry.space_group_name_H-M   'P 1'
#
loop_
_entity.id
_entity.type
_entity.pdbx_description
1 polymer ?
#
loop_
_entity_poly.entity_id
_entity_poly.type
_entity_poly.pdbx_seq_one_letter_code
_entity_poly.pdbx_strand_id
1 'polypeptide(L)'
;MSDPILRQDDANHVRLKHILAELEQALQDIPADSPQAALLRRDFALLKSHLDSPEIETAVLREHIGNTRNSAQDLMDSVEGAILKDSPYVAELGRILGMI
;
A
#
# COMPACT_ATOMS: atom_id res chain seq x y z
N MET A 1 -25.23 3.20 10.05
CA MET A 1 -24.96 2.77 8.67
C MET A 1 -23.82 1.79 8.77
N SER A 2 -24.03 0.51 8.42
CA SER A 2 -22.95 -0.48 8.50
C SER A 2 -21.96 -0.20 7.38
N ASP A 3 -20.70 0.03 7.74
CA ASP A 3 -19.63 0.17 6.75
C ASP A 3 -19.61 -1.07 5.84
N PRO A 4 -19.39 -0.91 4.52
CA PRO A 4 -19.31 -2.03 3.61
C PRO A 4 -18.06 -2.85 3.92
N ILE A 5 -18.25 -4.08 4.42
CA ILE A 5 -17.17 -5.05 4.62
C ILE A 5 -16.61 -5.39 3.23
N LEU A 6 -15.34 -5.03 2.99
CA LEU A 6 -14.59 -5.52 1.83
C LEU A 6 -14.37 -7.02 2.00
N ARG A 7 -15.12 -7.82 1.25
CA ARG A 7 -14.90 -9.27 1.23
C ARG A 7 -13.56 -9.57 0.56
N GLN A 8 -12.84 -10.56 1.07
CA GLN A 8 -11.55 -11.00 0.53
C GLN A 8 -11.61 -11.37 -0.97
N ASP A 9 -12.79 -11.71 -1.49
CA ASP A 9 -13.03 -12.07 -2.89
C ASP A 9 -13.42 -10.90 -3.81
N ASP A 10 -13.43 -9.66 -3.30
CA ASP A 10 -13.67 -8.48 -4.14
C ASP A 10 -12.50 -8.27 -5.13
N ALA A 11 -12.80 -7.95 -6.39
CA ALA A 11 -11.79 -7.67 -7.41
C ALA A 11 -10.80 -6.57 -6.96
N ASN A 12 -11.26 -5.59 -6.18
CA ASN A 12 -10.41 -4.54 -5.61
C ASN A 12 -9.46 -5.08 -4.55
N HIS A 13 -9.90 -6.05 -3.74
CA HIS A 13 -9.09 -6.69 -2.70
C HIS A 13 -7.93 -7.48 -3.34
N VAL A 14 -8.24 -8.31 -4.34
CA VAL A 14 -7.24 -9.08 -5.10
C VAL A 14 -6.24 -8.15 -5.79
N ARG A 15 -6.74 -7.08 -6.42
CA ARG A 15 -5.90 -6.08 -7.10
C ARG A 15 -4.98 -5.35 -6.12
N LEU A 16 -5.49 -4.95 -4.95
CA LEU A 16 -4.70 -4.28 -3.92
C LEU A 16 -3.56 -5.19 -3.40
N LYS A 17 -3.85 -6.48 -3.16
CA LYS A 17 -2.81 -7.46 -2.78
C LYS A 17 -1.71 -7.59 -3.83
N HIS A 18 -2.09 -7.62 -5.11
CA HIS A 18 -1.13 -7.71 -6.21
C HIS A 18 -0.21 -6.48 -6.26
N ILE A 19 -0.79 -5.28 -6.21
CA ILE A 19 -0.06 -4.01 -6.23
C ILE A 19 0.91 -3.91 -5.05
N LEU A 20 0.49 -4.32 -3.85
CA LEU A 20 1.37 -4.33 -2.67
C LEU A 20 2.57 -5.26 -2.87
N ALA A 21 2.36 -6.46 -3.45
CA ALA A 21 3.46 -7.39 -3.72
C ALA A 21 4.45 -6.83 -4.76
N GLU A 22 3.97 -6.18 -5.82
CA GLU A 22 4.83 -5.56 -6.82
C GLU A 22 5.63 -4.38 -6.26
N LEU A 23 5.03 -3.58 -5.38
CA LEU A 23 5.73 -2.51 -4.66
C LEU A 23 6.75 -3.05 -3.65
N GLU A 24 6.42 -4.12 -2.91
CA GLU A 24 7.37 -4.82 -2.02
C GLU A 24 8.60 -5.32 -2.81
N GLN A 25 8.39 -5.78 -4.03
CA GLN A 25 9.48 -6.22 -4.93
C GLN A 25 10.32 -5.03 -5.42
N ALA A 26 9.69 -3.93 -5.84
CA ALA A 26 10.40 -2.71 -6.25
C ALA A 26 11.22 -2.10 -5.09
N LEU A 27 10.73 -2.25 -3.85
CA LEU A 27 11.46 -1.83 -2.66
C LEU A 27 12.72 -2.66 -2.38
N GLN A 28 12.90 -3.85 -2.96
CA GLN A 28 14.15 -4.61 -2.80
C GLN A 28 15.34 -3.92 -3.48
N ASP A 29 15.08 -3.11 -4.49
CA ASP A 29 16.12 -2.39 -5.23
C ASP A 29 16.55 -1.09 -4.53
N ILE A 30 15.82 -0.68 -3.49
CA ILE A 30 16.16 0.49 -2.68
C ILE A 30 17.06 0.06 -1.50
N PRO A 31 18.17 0.77 -1.23
CA PRO A 31 19.06 0.47 -0.12
C PRO A 31 18.33 0.26 1.22
N ALA A 32 18.75 -0.74 1.97
CA ALA A 32 18.10 -1.14 3.23
C ALA A 32 18.27 -0.11 4.36
N ASP A 33 19.26 0.78 4.24
CA ASP A 33 19.56 1.86 5.17
C ASP A 33 18.69 3.12 4.95
N SER A 34 17.90 3.19 3.87
CA SER A 34 16.92 4.27 3.65
C SER A 34 15.80 4.21 4.70
N PRO A 35 15.68 5.21 5.60
CA PRO A 35 14.65 5.24 6.63
C PRO A 35 13.23 5.25 6.06
N GLN A 36 13.03 5.93 4.93
CA GLN A 36 11.74 6.03 4.24
C GLN A 36 11.35 4.70 3.61
N ALA A 37 12.30 3.98 3.01
CA ALA A 37 12.05 2.63 2.50
C ALA A 37 11.74 1.64 3.64
N ALA A 38 12.41 1.75 4.78
CA ALA A 38 12.11 0.94 5.96
C ALA A 38 10.69 1.20 6.49
N LEU A 39 10.27 2.47 6.56
CA LEU A 39 8.92 2.85 6.95
C LEU A 39 7.88 2.26 5.99
N LEU A 40 8.08 2.42 4.68
CA LEU A 40 7.13 1.92 3.67
C LEU A 40 7.02 0.38 3.69
N ARG A 41 8.14 -0.34 3.88
CA ARG A 41 8.12 -1.80 4.05
C ARG A 41 7.27 -2.22 5.26
N ARG A 42 7.38 -1.49 6.37
CA ARG A 42 6.58 -1.74 7.57
C ARG A 42 5.09 -1.49 7.32
N ASP A 43 4.76 -0.39 6.64
CA ASP A 43 3.36 -0.04 6.35
C ASP A 43 2.71 -1.04 5.38
N PHE A 44 3.44 -1.51 4.37
CA PHE A 44 2.99 -2.62 3.51
C PHE A 44 2.75 -3.91 4.28
N ALA A 45 3.67 -4.29 5.17
CA ALA A 45 3.50 -5.49 5.98
C ALA A 45 2.26 -5.42 6.87
N LEU A 46 2.01 -4.26 7.49
CA LEU A 46 0.81 -4.02 8.29
C LEU A 46 -0.44 -4.13 7.41
N LEU A 47 -0.50 -3.40 6.30
CA LEU A 47 -1.64 -3.40 5.40
C LEU A 47 -1.95 -4.80 4.84
N LYS A 48 -0.92 -5.57 4.47
CA LYS A 48 -1.05 -6.94 3.98
C LYS A 48 -1.61 -7.87 5.07
N SER A 49 -1.09 -7.79 6.29
CA SER A 49 -1.60 -8.56 7.43
C SER A 49 -3.08 -8.27 7.70
N HIS A 50 -3.48 -7.02 7.50
CA HIS A 50 -4.86 -6.61 7.59
C HIS A 50 -5.68 -7.21 6.45
N LEU A 51 -5.26 -7.07 5.19
CA LEU A 51 -5.98 -7.66 4.06
C LEU A 51 -6.13 -9.19 4.15
N ASP A 52 -5.28 -9.90 4.90
CA ASP A 52 -5.43 -11.32 5.15
C ASP A 52 -6.43 -11.66 6.28
N SER A 53 -6.90 -10.67 7.04
CA SER A 53 -7.92 -10.83 8.07
C SER A 53 -9.32 -11.00 7.45
N PRO A 54 -10.13 -11.96 7.94
CA PRO A 54 -11.47 -12.24 7.40
C PRO A 54 -12.51 -11.16 7.74
N GLU A 55 -12.27 -10.40 8.81
CA GLU A 55 -13.10 -9.28 9.22
C GLU A 55 -12.20 -8.06 9.48
N ILE A 56 -12.48 -6.99 8.74
CA ILE A 56 -11.81 -5.71 8.91
C ILE A 56 -12.82 -4.60 8.83
N GLU A 57 -12.72 -3.69 9.79
CA GLU A 57 -13.41 -2.42 9.73
C GLU A 57 -12.84 -1.59 8.59
N THR A 58 -13.71 -1.20 7.66
CA THR A 58 -13.36 -0.43 6.45
C THR A 58 -12.66 0.89 6.81
N ALA A 59 -12.95 1.46 7.97
CA ALA A 59 -12.27 2.65 8.50
C ALA A 59 -10.78 2.39 8.79
N VAL A 60 -10.46 1.29 9.49
CA VAL A 60 -9.08 0.88 9.82
C VAL A 60 -8.30 0.59 8.54
N LEU A 61 -8.93 -0.09 7.58
CA LEU A 61 -8.29 -0.34 6.29
C LEU A 61 -7.99 0.95 5.54
N ARG A 62 -8.95 1.89 5.48
CA ARG A 62 -8.75 3.20 4.84
C ARG A 62 -7.61 3.98 5.48
N GLU A 63 -7.47 3.94 6.80
CA GLU A 63 -6.34 4.56 7.50
C GLU A 63 -5.01 3.93 7.10
N HIS A 64 -4.88 2.60 7.14
CA HIS A 64 -3.63 1.93 6.77
C HIS A 64 -3.24 2.13 5.31
N ILE A 65 -4.21 2.10 4.39
CA ILE A 65 -3.91 2.39 2.99
C ILE A 65 -3.55 3.88 2.82
N GLY A 66 -4.18 4.81 3.55
CA GLY A 66 -3.82 6.22 3.56
C GLY A 66 -2.38 6.47 4.03
N ASN A 67 -1.96 5.83 5.12
CA ASN A 67 -0.60 5.90 5.63
C ASN A 67 0.40 5.34 4.61
N THR A 68 0.08 4.17 4.06
CA THR A 68 0.88 3.52 3.01
C THR A 68 1.09 4.45 1.79
N ARG A 69 0.02 5.12 1.34
CA ARG A 69 0.10 6.10 0.24
C ARG A 69 1.02 7.27 0.59
N ASN A 70 0.89 7.83 1.79
CA ASN A 70 1.70 8.97 2.22
C ASN A 70 3.18 8.58 2.28
N SER A 71 3.51 7.44 2.88
CA SER A 71 4.90 6.97 2.95
C SER A 71 5.48 6.63 1.57
N ALA A 72 4.67 6.14 0.64
CA ALA A 72 5.09 5.98 -0.75
C ALA A 72 5.37 7.32 -1.43
N GLN A 73 4.52 8.33 -1.20
CA GLN A 73 4.72 9.70 -1.69
C GLN A 73 6.02 10.30 -1.13
N ASP A 74 6.23 10.21 0.18
CA ASP A 74 7.42 10.72 0.85
C ASP A 74 8.71 10.08 0.31
N LEU A 75 8.67 8.77 0.02
CA LEU A 75 9.80 8.06 -0.56
C LEU A 75 10.04 8.49 -2.01
N MET A 76 8.99 8.64 -2.84
CA MET A 76 9.13 9.13 -4.22
C MET A 76 9.70 10.56 -4.30
N ASP A 77 9.38 11.40 -3.32
CA ASP A 77 9.89 12.76 -3.22
C ASP A 77 11.35 12.81 -2.70
N SER A 78 11.87 11.68 -2.22
CA SER A 78 13.26 11.52 -1.77
C SER A 78 14.23 11.24 -2.93
N VAL A 79 15.52 11.49 -2.70
CA VAL A 79 16.59 11.22 -3.68
C VAL A 79 16.71 9.72 -3.98
N GLU A 80 16.38 8.86 -3.01
CA GLU A 80 16.43 7.41 -3.11
C GLU A 80 15.19 6.84 -3.85
N GLY A 81 14.15 7.65 -4.04
CA GLY A 81 12.83 7.28 -4.56
C GLY A 81 12.71 7.10 -6.07
N ALA A 82 13.80 7.21 -6.83
CA ALA A 82 13.75 7.19 -8.29
C ALA A 82 13.06 5.94 -8.86
N ILE A 83 13.27 4.77 -8.25
CA ILE A 83 12.65 3.50 -8.64
C ILE A 83 11.12 3.54 -8.48
N LEU A 84 10.62 4.16 -7.41
CA LEU A 84 9.19 4.25 -7.14
C LEU A 84 8.50 5.36 -7.93
N LYS A 85 9.22 6.41 -8.30
CA LYS A 85 8.68 7.54 -9.06
C LYS A 85 8.14 7.11 -10.43
N ASP A 86 8.77 6.11 -11.05
CA ASP A 86 8.34 5.54 -12.33
C ASP A 86 7.38 4.35 -12.16
N SER A 87 7.04 4.00 -10.92
CA SER A 87 6.21 2.84 -10.61
C SER A 87 4.73 3.12 -10.89
N PRO A 88 4.06 2.36 -11.78
CA PRO A 88 2.62 2.51 -12.02
C PRO A 88 1.79 2.11 -10.80
N TYR A 89 2.39 1.36 -9.87
CA TYR A 89 1.71 0.78 -8.73
C TYR A 89 1.30 1.82 -7.67
N VAL A 90 2.06 2.91 -7.52
CA VAL A 90 1.70 3.99 -6.57
C VAL A 90 0.49 4.78 -7.06
N ALA A 91 0.44 5.08 -8.36
CA ALA A 91 -0.74 5.69 -8.97
C ALA A 91 -1.96 4.77 -8.86
N GLU A 92 -1.76 3.45 -8.99
CA GLU A 92 -2.82 2.46 -8.88
C GLU A 92 -3.36 2.33 -7.45
N LEU A 93 -2.49 2.37 -6.43
CA LEU A 93 -2.91 2.50 -5.03
C LEU A 93 -3.81 3.73 -4.85
N GLY A 94 -3.38 4.88 -5.37
CA GLY A 94 -4.16 6.12 -5.34
C GLY A 94 -5.53 6.01 -6.01
N ARG A 95 -5.62 5.30 -7.14
CA ARG A 95 -6.88 5.08 -7.86
C ARG A 95 -7.83 4.18 -7.09
N ILE A 96 -7.35 3.02 -6.62
CA ILE A 96 -8.18 2.06 -5.87
C ILE A 96 -8.68 2.71 -4.58
N LEU A 97 -7.83 3.50 -3.90
CA LEU A 97 -8.21 4.31 -2.74
C LEU A 97 -9.35 5.29 -3.01
N GLY A 98 -9.35 5.95 -4.17
CA GLY A 98 -10.42 6.86 -4.56
C GLY A 98 -11.74 6.17 -4.88
N MET A 99 -11.74 4.84 -5.00
CA MET A 99 -12.90 4.03 -5.37
C MET A 99 -13.53 3.26 -4.18
N ILE A 100 -12.84 3.15 -3.03
CA ILE A 100 -13.27 2.43 -1.81
C ILE A 100 -13.80 3.39 -0.73
#